data_AF-A0A351NZ06-F1
#
_entry.id   AF-A0A351NZ06-F1
#
_cell.length_a   1.000
_cell.length_b   1.000
_cell.length_c   1.000
_cell.angle_alpha   90.00
_cell.angle_beta   90.00
_cell.angle_gamma   90.00
#
_symmetry.space_group_name_H-M   'P 1'
#
loop_
_entity.id
_entity.type
_entity.pdbx_description
1 polymer ?
#
loop_
_entity_poly.entity_id
_entity_poly.type
_entity_poly.pdbx_seq_one_letter_code
_entity_poly.pdbx_strand_id
1 'polypeptide(L)' 'MEVSGKIIEILPVKSGQSANGEWRKQEYVLETEAQYPKKVCFMAWGDKIDQFNIQQG' A
#
# COMPACT_ATOMS: atom_id res chain seq x y z
N MET A 1 7.04 6.14 13.68
CA MET A 1 5.57 6.26 13.72
C MET A 1 5.03 4.94 13.23
N GLU A 2 4.29 4.22 14.07
CA GLU A 2 3.73 2.90 13.77
C GLU A 2 2.20 3.04 13.69
N VAL A 3 1.59 2.41 12.69
CA VAL A 3 0.15 2.44 12.46
C VAL A 3 -0.30 1.01 12.20
N SER A 4 -1.28 0.55 12.99
CA SER A 4 -1.86 -0.79 12.87
C SER A 4 -3.33 -0.68 12.54
N GLY A 5 -3.82 -1.62 11.74
CA GLY A 5 -5.19 -1.65 11.26
C GLY A 5 -5.39 -2.71 10.19
N LYS A 6 -6.55 -2.65 9.54
CA LYS A 6 -6.94 -3.60 8.50
C LYS A 6 -6.84 -2.98 7.12
N ILE A 7 -6.42 -3.76 6.13
CA ILE A 7 -6.40 -3.32 4.74
C ILE A 7 -7.81 -3.45 4.19
N ILE A 8 -8.46 -2.30 3.95
CA ILE A 8 -9.83 -2.24 3.45
C ILE A 8 -9.89 -2.21 1.92
N GLU A 9 -8.84 -1.70 1.27
CA GLU A 9 -8.80 -1.55 -0.17
C GLU A 9 -7.37 -1.64 -0.69
N ILE A 10 -7.21 -2.31 -1.83
CA ILE A 10 -5.96 -2.42 -2.55
C ILE A 10 -6.18 -1.81 -3.93
N LEU A 11 -5.45 -0.72 -4.21
CA LEU A 11 -5.52 -0.07 -5.51
C LEU A 11 -4.64 -0.81 -6.53
N PRO A 12 -4.98 -0.72 -7.82
CA PRO A 12 -4.22 -1.41 -8.87
C PRO A 12 -2.77 -0.95 -8.93
N VAL A 13 -1.88 -1.90 -9.20
CA VAL A 13 -0.45 -1.62 -9.42
C VAL A 13 -0.29 -0.69 -10.60
N LYS A 14 0.45 0.39 -10.40
CA LYS A 14 0.89 1.30 -11.46
C LYS A 14 2.36 1.03 -11.72
N SER A 15 2.71 0.77 -12.96
CA SER A 15 4.10 0.62 -13.39
C SER A 15 4.41 1.54 -14.56
N GLY A 16 5.69 1.77 -14.79
CA GLY A 16 6.18 2.55 -15.91
C GLY A 16 7.68 2.46 -16.04
N GLN A 17 8.21 3.04 -17.12
CA GLN A 17 9.63 3.11 -17.38
C GLN A 17 10.12 4.53 -17.13
N SER A 18 11.14 4.71 -16.29
CA SER A 18 11.80 5.99 -16.06
C SER A 18 13.25 5.95 -16.56
N ALA A 19 13.92 7.10 -16.58
CA ALA A 19 15.35 7.18 -16.87
C ALA A 19 16.21 6.31 -15.93
N ASN A 20 15.70 6.01 -14.72
CA ASN A 20 16.36 5.17 -13.72
C ASN A 20 15.92 3.69 -13.75
N GLY A 21 15.14 3.28 -14.75
CA GLY A 21 14.63 1.92 -14.91
C GLY A 21 13.11 1.81 -14.71
N GLU A 22 12.63 0.57 -14.75
CA GLU A 22 11.23 0.22 -14.51
C GLU A 22 10.88 0.48 -13.05
N TRP A 23 9.78 1.20 -12.83
CA TRP A 23 9.22 1.40 -11.51
C TRP A 23 7.84 0.78 -11.45
N ARG A 24 7.48 0.31 -10.27
CA ARG A 24 6.12 -0.09 -9.93
C ARG A 24 5.77 0.46 -8.57
N LYS A 25 4.51 0.84 -8.40
CA LYS A 25 3.94 1.28 -7.13
C LYS A 25 2.57 0.65 -6.95
N GLN A 26 2.24 0.32 -5.72
CA GLN A 26 0.91 -0.14 -5.33
C GLN A 26 0.45 0.67 -4.13
N GLU A 27 -0.80 1.12 -4.19
CA GLU A 27 -1.40 1.96 -3.15
C GLU A 27 -2.36 1.09 -2.33
N TYR A 28 -2.39 1.29 -1.02
CA TYR A 28 -3.14 0.51 -0.06
C TYR A 28 -3.87 1.44 0.90
N VAL A 29 -5.12 1.12 1.20
CA VAL A 29 -5.92 1.83 2.18
C VAL A 29 -6.05 0.98 3.43
N LEU A 30 -5.44 1.46 4.52
CA LEU A 30 -5.54 0.87 5.84
C LEU A 30 -6.55 1.65 6.68
N GLU A 31 -7.42 0.93 7.38
CA GLU A 31 -8.33 1.48 8.36
C GLU A 31 -7.87 1.10 9.77
N THR A 32 -7.66 2.09 10.63
CA THR A 32 -7.18 1.87 12.01
C THR A 32 -8.28 1.31 12.90
N GLU A 33 -7.98 0.33 13.74
CA GLU A 33 -8.92 -0.27 14.70
C GLU A 33 -9.04 0.55 16.00
N ALA A 34 -9.42 1.83 15.89
CA ALA A 34 -9.61 2.73 17.02
C ALA A 34 -11.08 3.14 17.17
N GLN A 35 -11.43 3.73 18.32
CA GLN A 35 -12.76 4.30 18.57
C GLN A 35 -13.23 5.28 17.47
N TYR A 36 -12.28 5.91 16.78
CA TYR A 36 -12.51 6.74 15.60
C TYR A 36 -11.63 6.21 14.45
N PRO A 37 -12.14 5.30 13.61
CA PRO A 37 -11.35 4.70 12.54
C PRO A 37 -10.91 5.77 11.55
N LYS A 38 -9.60 5.78 11.26
CA LYS A 38 -8.99 6.65 10.25
C LYS A 38 -8.57 5.80 9.07
N LYS A 39 -8.85 6.30 7.87
CA LYS A 39 -8.36 5.73 6.62
C LYS A 39 -7.01 6.35 6.30
N VAL A 40 -6.00 5.51 6.17
CA VAL A 40 -4.64 5.87 5.83
C VAL A 40 -4.32 5.26 4.48
N CYS A 41 -4.11 6.12 3.49
CA CYS A 41 -3.62 5.70 2.18
C CYS A 41 -2.09 5.74 2.20
N PHE A 42 -1.45 4.61 1.91
CA PHE A 42 -0.01 4.52 1.79
C PHE A 42 0.38 3.75 0.52
N MET A 43 1.63 3.83 0.11
CA MET A 43 2.10 3.20 -1.12
C MET A 43 3.40 2.44 -0.90
N ALA A 44 3.51 1.27 -1.53
CA ALA A 44 4.75 0.51 -1.61
C ALA A 44 5.33 0.64 -3.03
N TRP A 45 6.65 0.61 -3.12
CA TRP A 45 7.40 0.77 -4.38
C TRP A 45 8.26 -0.45 -4.66
N GLY A 46 8.41 -0.78 -5.95
CA GLY A 46 9.33 -1.82 -6.43
C GLY A 46 9.06 -3.18 -5.80
N ASP A 47 10.12 -3.91 -5.50
CA ASP A 47 10.06 -5.30 -4.98
C ASP A 47 9.31 -5.43 -3.66
N LYS A 48 9.21 -4.35 -2.87
CA LYS A 48 8.49 -4.34 -1.59
C LYS A 48 7.01 -4.72 -1.73
N ILE A 49 6.42 -4.45 -2.88
CA ILE A 49 5.04 -4.83 -3.19
C ILE A 49 4.85 -6.35 -3.04
N ASP A 50 5.73 -7.14 -3.66
CA ASP A 50 5.65 -8.61 -3.58
C ASP A 50 6.15 -9.13 -2.23
N GLN A 51 7.17 -8.49 -1.64
CA GLN A 51 7.73 -8.92 -0.35
C GLN A 51 6.71 -8.82 0.78
N PHE A 52 5.93 -7.74 0.81
CA PHE A 52 4.89 -7.57 1.82
C PHE A 52 3.65 -8.39 1.50
N ASN A 53 3.43 -8.75 0.22
CA ASN A 53 2.28 -9.53 -0.27
C ASN A 53 0.98 -9.11 0.44
N ILE A 54 0.74 -7.79 0.50
CA ILE A 54 -0.34 -7.22 1.29
C ILE A 54 -1.67 -7.65 0.67
N GLN A 55 -2.52 -8.29 1.46
CA GLN A 55 -3.84 -8.76 1.04
C GLN A 55 -4.94 -8.01 1.80
N GLN A 56 -6.11 -7.94 1.19
CA GLN A 56 -7.31 -7.38 1.80
C GLN A 56 -7.86 -8.40 2.81
N GLY A 57 -8.10 -7.96 4.05
CA GLY A 57 -8.58 -8.84 5.14
C GLY A 57 -8.18 -8.37 6.52
#